data_AF-A0A317V1E0-F1
#
_entry.id   AF-A0A317V1E0-F1
#
_cell.length_a   1.000
_cell.length_b   1.000
_cell.length_c   1.000
_cell.angle_alpha   90.00
_cell.angle_beta   90.00
_cell.angle_gamma   90.00
#
_symmetry.space_group_name_H-M   'P 1'
#
loop_
_entity.id
_entity.type
_entity.pdbx_description
1 polymer ?
#
loop_
_entity_poly.entity_id
_entity_poly.type
_entity_poly.pdbx_seq_one_letter_code
_entity_poly.pdbx_strand_id
1 'polypeptide(L)'
;MCQRLLLLGARWFNSEDRYNFIQILEDKEGAYPSRMKNWRVTAATRMERRWVRVGWPSRGPGFWIAEFDADWERYDKHAVKDEPIVPDEATQVLLARTMDERCEILKRMGGRFFASLEEYKYGGGAACLTAWETKLKGEVGPLIQTPLEEEKEEKEEVQQGEEQVVVVVE
;
A
#
# COMPACT_ATOMS: atom_id res chain seq x y z
N MET A 1 6.81 -11.55 4.26
CA MET A 1 6.91 -10.12 4.64
C MET A 1 5.57 -9.38 4.45
N CYS A 2 4.88 -9.55 3.33
CA CYS A 2 3.63 -8.82 3.01
C CYS A 2 2.44 -9.09 3.95
N GLN A 3 2.30 -10.31 4.49
CA GLN A 3 1.21 -10.63 5.43
C GLN A 3 1.20 -9.73 6.67
N ARG A 4 2.38 -9.45 7.24
CA ARG A 4 2.49 -8.57 8.42
C ARG A 4 2.11 -7.13 8.11
N LEU A 5 2.41 -6.64 6.90
CA LEU A 5 2.00 -5.30 6.46
C LEU A 5 0.48 -5.21 6.34
N LEU A 6 -0.15 -6.24 5.76
CA LEU A 6 -1.62 -6.32 5.64
C LEU A 6 -2.28 -6.35 7.02
N LEU A 7 -1.74 -7.11 7.96
CA LEU A 7 -2.20 -7.11 9.37
C LEU A 7 -2.03 -5.76 10.09
N LEU A 8 -1.21 -4.84 9.54
CA LEU A 8 -1.06 -3.47 10.06
C LEU A 8 -1.98 -2.46 9.34
N GLY A 9 -2.76 -2.91 8.36
CA GLY A 9 -3.66 -2.08 7.56
C GLY A 9 -3.10 -1.66 6.20
N ALA A 10 -2.05 -2.32 5.69
CA ALA A 10 -1.59 -2.07 4.33
C ALA A 10 -2.68 -2.41 3.30
N ARG A 11 -2.64 -1.71 2.16
CA ARG A 11 -3.53 -1.94 1.04
C ARG A 11 -2.93 -2.98 0.08
N TRP A 12 -3.79 -3.63 -0.70
CA TRP A 12 -3.39 -4.56 -1.75
C TRP A 12 -3.83 -4.05 -3.11
N PHE A 13 -2.86 -3.72 -3.97
CA PHE A 13 -3.09 -3.24 -5.33
C PHE A 13 -2.93 -4.36 -6.36
N ASN A 14 -3.64 -4.22 -7.48
CA ASN A 14 -3.60 -5.23 -8.55
C ASN A 14 -2.30 -5.21 -9.36
N SER A 15 -1.63 -4.07 -9.40
CA SER A 15 -0.39 -3.83 -10.12
C SER A 15 0.33 -2.61 -9.53
N GLU A 16 1.60 -2.45 -9.87
CA GLU A 16 2.39 -1.26 -9.53
C GLU A 16 1.82 0.01 -10.17
N ASP A 17 1.37 -0.06 -11.44
CA ASP A 17 0.68 1.05 -12.09
C ASP A 17 -0.54 1.51 -11.31
N ARG A 18 -1.29 0.56 -10.73
CA ARG A 18 -2.46 0.89 -9.91
C ARG A 18 -2.06 1.51 -8.58
N TYR A 19 -1.01 1.02 -7.94
CA TYR A 19 -0.44 1.65 -6.75
C TYR A 19 -0.03 3.10 -7.03
N ASN A 20 0.76 3.33 -8.09
CA ASN A 20 1.23 4.65 -8.49
C ASN A 20 0.08 5.61 -8.81
N PHE A 21 -0.96 5.10 -9.48
CA PHE A 21 -2.17 5.89 -9.71
C PHE A 21 -2.81 6.38 -8.40
N ILE A 22 -2.97 5.49 -7.41
CA ILE A 22 -3.59 5.85 -6.13
C ILE A 22 -2.72 6.85 -5.36
N GLN A 23 -1.39 6.69 -5.39
CA GLN A 23 -0.49 7.68 -4.77
C GLN A 23 -0.66 9.08 -5.37
N ILE A 24 -0.78 9.19 -6.69
CA ILE A 24 -1.01 10.48 -7.36
C ILE A 24 -2.34 11.11 -6.94
N LEU A 25 -3.38 10.32 -6.68
CA LEU A 25 -4.65 10.84 -6.17
C LEU A 25 -4.57 11.34 -4.72
N GLU A 26 -3.73 10.72 -3.90
CA GLU A 26 -3.53 11.11 -2.49
C GLU A 26 -2.69 12.39 -2.36
N ASP A 27 -1.71 12.57 -3.25
CA ASP A 27 -0.86 13.74 -3.33
C ASP A 27 -1.62 14.94 -3.92
N LYS A 28 -2.30 15.70 -3.06
CA LYS A 28 -3.07 16.92 -3.40
C LYS A 28 -2.29 18.01 -4.15
N GLU A 29 -0.96 17.90 -4.22
CA GLU A 29 -0.06 18.83 -4.95
C GLU A 29 0.31 18.35 -6.36
N GLY A 30 -0.02 17.11 -6.73
CA GLY A 30 0.33 16.53 -8.01
C GLY A 30 -0.55 17.05 -9.13
N ALA A 31 -0.02 17.93 -9.99
CA ALA A 31 -0.59 18.17 -11.30
C ALA A 31 -0.79 16.81 -11.98
N TYR A 32 -2.04 16.42 -12.26
CA TYR A 32 -2.40 15.20 -13.01
C TYR A 32 -1.39 15.01 -14.14
N PRO A 33 -0.46 14.02 -14.04
CA PRO A 33 0.61 13.94 -15.00
C PRO A 33 -0.01 13.81 -16.38
N SER A 34 0.48 14.59 -17.34
CA SER A 34 0.10 14.49 -18.76
C SER A 34 0.26 13.07 -19.31
N ARG A 35 1.03 12.21 -18.62
CA ARG A 35 1.11 10.74 -18.77
C ARG A 35 -0.21 9.98 -18.56
N MET A 36 -1.21 10.53 -17.87
CA MET A 36 -2.53 9.90 -17.68
C MET A 36 -3.48 10.06 -18.87
N LYS A 37 -3.18 10.85 -19.91
CA LYS A 37 -4.12 11.09 -21.02
C LYS A 37 -4.56 9.83 -21.80
N ASN A 38 -3.85 8.72 -21.67
CA ASN A 38 -4.16 7.44 -22.34
C ASN A 38 -4.67 6.35 -21.40
N TRP A 39 -4.87 6.66 -20.12
CA TRP A 39 -5.28 5.67 -19.12
C TRP A 39 -6.81 5.44 -19.23
N ARG A 40 -7.23 4.29 -19.78
CA ARG A 40 -8.63 3.83 -19.64
C ARG A 40 -8.81 3.31 -18.22
N VAL A 41 -8.91 4.19 -17.24
CA VAL A 41 -8.83 3.68 -15.88
C VAL A 41 -9.98 4.11 -15.03
N THR A 42 -10.48 3.06 -14.40
CA THR A 42 -11.55 2.99 -13.45
C THR A 42 -11.18 3.80 -12.21
N ALA A 43 -12.16 4.52 -11.66
CA ALA A 43 -12.12 5.14 -10.34
C ALA A 43 -11.45 4.24 -9.29
N ALA A 44 -10.80 4.80 -8.25
CA ALA A 44 -10.30 3.96 -7.16
C ALA A 44 -11.46 3.21 -6.49
N THR A 45 -11.21 1.93 -6.24
CA THR A 45 -12.18 1.11 -5.53
C THR A 45 -12.29 1.58 -4.09
N ARG A 46 -13.36 1.13 -3.43
CA ARG A 46 -13.56 1.40 -2.01
C ARG A 46 -12.44 0.84 -1.14
N MET A 47 -11.77 -0.24 -1.57
CA MET A 47 -10.65 -0.82 -0.87
C MET A 47 -9.38 0.02 -1.06
N GLU A 48 -9.12 0.48 -2.28
CA GLU A 48 -7.94 1.26 -2.64
C GLU A 48 -7.91 2.64 -1.99
N ARG A 49 -9.07 3.26 -1.80
CA ARG A 49 -9.20 4.56 -1.13
C ARG A 49 -9.36 4.47 0.38
N ARG A 50 -9.52 3.29 0.96
CA ARG A 50 -9.75 3.18 2.40
C ARG A 50 -8.47 3.50 3.17
N TRP A 51 -8.54 4.43 4.10
CA TRP A 51 -7.50 4.56 5.11
C TRP A 51 -7.75 3.52 6.20
N VAL A 52 -6.74 2.69 6.48
CA VAL A 52 -6.84 1.61 7.46
C VAL A 52 -5.63 1.63 8.37
N ARG A 53 -5.87 1.55 9.68
CA ARG A 53 -4.81 1.32 10.66
C ARG A 53 -5.26 0.31 11.71
N VAL A 54 -4.37 -0.62 12.01
CA VAL A 54 -4.61 -1.70 12.96
C VAL A 54 -3.68 -1.60 14.16
N GLY A 55 -4.20 -1.88 15.35
CA GLY A 55 -3.51 -1.96 16.63
C GLY A 55 -3.71 -3.33 17.27
N TRP A 56 -2.61 -4.01 17.62
CA TRP A 56 -2.61 -5.34 18.25
C TRP A 56 -2.18 -5.18 19.71
N PRO A 57 -3.09 -5.20 20.69
CA PRO A 57 -2.72 -5.02 22.09
C PRO A 57 -1.74 -6.12 22.54
N SER A 58 -0.80 -5.75 23.40
CA SER A 58 0.20 -6.69 23.96
C SER A 58 -0.43 -7.74 24.88
N ARG A 59 -1.64 -7.47 25.38
CA ARG A 59 -2.39 -8.33 26.28
C ARG A 59 -3.75 -8.68 25.68
N GLY A 60 -4.04 -9.98 25.67
CA GLY A 60 -5.32 -10.54 25.23
C GLY A 60 -5.38 -10.81 23.73
N PRO A 61 -6.41 -11.54 23.29
CA PRO A 61 -6.67 -11.77 21.87
C PRO A 61 -7.31 -10.53 21.22
N GLY A 62 -7.23 -10.46 19.90
CA GLY A 62 -7.94 -9.46 19.10
C GLY A 62 -7.11 -8.22 18.75
N PHE A 63 -7.78 -7.24 18.14
CA PHE A 63 -7.17 -6.03 17.63
C PHE A 63 -8.18 -4.88 17.51
N TRP A 64 -7.64 -3.66 17.51
CA TRP A 64 -8.36 -2.45 17.16
C TRP A 64 -8.10 -2.08 15.70
N ILE A 65 -9.13 -1.63 15.00
CA ILE A 65 -9.01 -1.15 13.62
C ILE A 65 -9.80 0.14 13.43
N ALA A 66 -9.18 1.14 12.82
CA ALA A 66 -9.86 2.31 12.30
C ALA A 66 -9.87 2.25 10.78
N GLU A 67 -11.06 2.47 10.19
CA GLU A 67 -11.31 2.39 8.76
C GLU A 67 -12.11 3.63 8.31
N PHE A 68 -11.53 4.45 7.43
CA PHE A 68 -12.20 5.62 6.88
C PHE A 68 -12.21 5.55 5.36
N ASP A 69 -13.35 5.86 4.75
CA ASP A 69 -13.49 5.92 3.30
C ASP A 69 -13.01 7.29 2.82
N ALA A 70 -11.80 7.34 2.25
CA ALA A 70 -11.26 8.57 1.68
C ALA A 70 -11.85 8.80 0.29
N ASP A 71 -13.13 9.16 0.21
CA ASP A 71 -13.77 9.44 -1.09
C ASP A 71 -13.26 10.77 -1.68
N TRP A 72 -12.14 10.70 -2.40
CA TRP A 72 -11.49 11.82 -3.09
C TRP A 72 -12.30 12.31 -4.30
N GLU A 73 -13.31 11.55 -4.79
CA GLU A 73 -14.19 11.96 -5.90
C GLU A 73 -15.37 12.85 -5.45
N ARG A 74 -15.77 12.77 -4.17
CA ARG A 74 -16.84 13.60 -3.59
C ARG A 74 -16.46 15.07 -3.35
N TYR A 75 -15.21 15.46 -3.62
CA TYR A 75 -14.78 16.85 -3.64
C TYR A 75 -15.28 17.55 -4.91
N ASP A 76 -16.60 17.69 -4.99
CA ASP A 76 -17.23 18.65 -5.87
C ASP A 76 -16.82 20.06 -5.42
N LYS A 77 -16.50 20.91 -6.38
CA LYS A 77 -16.12 22.34 -6.27
C LYS A 77 -17.15 23.21 -5.53
N HIS A 78 -18.26 22.62 -5.09
CA HIS A 78 -19.34 23.24 -4.34
C HIS A 78 -19.69 22.53 -3.02
N ALA A 79 -19.03 21.43 -2.68
CA ALA A 79 -19.21 20.74 -1.40
C ALA A 79 -18.31 21.36 -0.33
N VAL A 80 -18.90 21.56 0.85
CA VAL A 80 -18.34 22.25 2.01
C VAL A 80 -16.95 21.73 2.36
N LYS A 81 -16.03 22.67 2.62
CA LYS A 81 -14.57 22.52 2.72
C LYS A 81 -14.04 21.79 3.96
N ASP A 82 -14.88 21.25 4.85
CA ASP A 82 -14.51 21.26 6.27
C ASP A 82 -14.50 19.92 7.00
N GLU A 83 -14.33 18.78 6.33
CA GLU A 83 -14.01 17.53 7.06
C GLU A 83 -12.71 16.87 6.56
N PRO A 84 -11.75 16.60 7.47
CA PRO A 84 -10.59 15.79 7.15
C PRO A 84 -11.02 14.42 6.61
N ILE A 85 -10.49 14.07 5.43
CA ILE A 85 -10.62 12.75 4.79
C ILE A 85 -10.18 11.61 5.75
N VAL A 86 -9.33 11.94 6.71
CA VAL A 86 -8.82 11.08 7.78
C VAL A 86 -8.73 11.96 9.04
N PRO A 87 -9.16 11.51 10.23
CA PRO A 87 -9.15 12.35 11.43
C PRO A 87 -7.76 12.92 11.75
N ASP A 88 -7.68 14.10 12.36
CA ASP A 88 -6.41 14.79 12.68
C ASP A 88 -5.45 13.92 13.51
N GLU A 89 -6.00 12.99 14.31
CA GLU A 89 -5.25 12.02 15.10
C GLU A 89 -4.55 10.94 14.26
N ALA A 90 -4.77 10.89 12.94
CA ALA A 90 -4.15 9.92 12.05
C ALA A 90 -2.62 10.00 12.03
N THR A 91 -2.07 11.20 12.18
CA THR A 91 -0.62 11.38 12.34
C THR A 91 -0.14 10.82 13.68
N GLN A 92 -0.95 10.90 14.74
CA GLN A 92 -0.59 10.32 16.04
C GLN A 92 -0.44 8.80 15.96
N VAL A 93 -1.24 8.14 15.12
CA VAL A 93 -1.12 6.68 14.89
C VAL A 93 0.25 6.29 14.33
N LEU A 94 0.89 7.17 13.54
CA LEU A 94 2.25 6.97 13.01
C LEU A 94 3.34 7.26 14.05
N LEU A 95 3.03 8.10 15.05
CA LEU A 95 3.94 8.48 16.13
C LEU A 95 3.88 7.55 17.35
N ALA A 96 2.91 6.63 17.38
CA ALA A 96 2.78 5.65 18.45
C ALA A 96 4.06 4.81 18.59
N ARG A 97 4.61 4.77 19.79
CA ARG A 97 5.85 4.03 20.11
C ARG A 97 5.59 2.55 20.36
N THR A 98 4.38 2.21 20.81
CA THR A 98 3.98 0.84 21.11
C THR A 98 2.65 0.50 20.47
N MET A 99 2.37 -0.80 20.32
CA MET A 99 1.08 -1.26 19.80
C MET A 99 -0.07 -0.95 20.77
N ASP A 100 0.19 -0.93 22.08
CA ASP A 100 -0.82 -0.54 23.08
C ASP A 100 -1.18 0.93 22.95
N GLU A 101 -0.18 1.82 22.81
CA GLU A 101 -0.40 3.24 22.54
C GLU A 101 -1.19 3.43 21.24
N ARG A 102 -0.82 2.68 20.19
CA ARG A 102 -1.54 2.67 18.92
C ARG A 102 -3.00 2.25 19.10
N CYS A 103 -3.29 1.23 19.90
CA CYS A 103 -4.66 0.82 20.22
C CYS A 103 -5.45 1.95 20.89
N GLU A 104 -4.86 2.67 21.87
CA GLU A 104 -5.52 3.79 22.54
C GLU A 104 -5.80 4.97 21.60
N ILE A 105 -4.91 5.24 20.65
CA ILE A 105 -5.16 6.25 19.60
C ILE A 105 -6.32 5.78 18.71
N LEU A 106 -6.29 4.53 18.23
CA LEU A 106 -7.34 3.99 17.34
C LEU A 106 -8.71 3.99 18.02
N LYS A 107 -8.80 3.66 19.31
CA LYS A 107 -10.03 3.78 20.10
C LYS A 107 -10.59 5.20 20.07
N ARG A 108 -9.74 6.21 20.33
CA ARG A 108 -10.14 7.62 20.33
C ARG A 108 -10.63 8.11 18.97
N MET A 109 -10.07 7.56 17.89
CA MET A 109 -10.51 7.81 16.52
C MET A 109 -11.84 7.13 16.15
N GLY A 110 -12.48 6.39 17.06
CA GLY A 110 -13.69 5.61 16.75
C GLY A 110 -13.41 4.26 16.09
N GLY A 111 -12.21 3.73 16.27
CA GLY A 111 -11.85 2.38 15.84
C GLY A 111 -12.73 1.32 16.52
N ARG A 112 -12.88 0.18 15.85
CA ARG A 112 -13.65 -0.98 16.32
C ARG A 112 -12.71 -2.05 16.83
N PHE A 113 -13.15 -2.79 17.84
CA PHE A 113 -12.45 -3.97 18.31
C PHE A 113 -13.00 -5.23 17.65
N PHE A 114 -12.11 -6.15 17.30
CA PHE A 114 -12.45 -7.50 16.85
C PHE A 114 -11.62 -8.50 17.63
N ALA A 115 -12.26 -9.55 18.16
CA ALA A 115 -11.59 -10.61 18.92
C ALA A 115 -10.75 -11.54 18.02
N SER A 116 -11.08 -11.62 16.72
CA SER A 116 -10.34 -12.42 15.74
C SER A 116 -10.44 -11.88 14.31
N LEU A 117 -9.54 -12.34 13.43
CA LEU A 117 -9.62 -12.05 11.99
C LEU A 117 -10.89 -12.63 11.34
N GLU A 118 -11.39 -13.73 11.88
CA GLU A 118 -12.64 -14.35 11.43
C GLU A 118 -13.85 -13.46 11.73
N GLU A 119 -13.93 -12.95 12.96
CA GLU A 119 -14.97 -11.99 13.34
C GLU A 119 -14.90 -10.74 12.47
N TYR A 120 -13.70 -10.24 12.18
CA TYR A 120 -13.52 -9.11 11.27
C TYR A 120 -14.02 -9.41 9.85
N LYS A 121 -13.68 -10.59 9.31
CA LYS A 121 -14.07 -11.02 7.96
C LYS A 121 -15.59 -11.14 7.81
N TYR A 122 -16.27 -11.71 8.81
CA TYR A 122 -17.73 -11.90 8.78
C TYR A 122 -18.51 -10.70 9.33
N GLY A 123 -17.89 -9.85 10.14
CA GLY A 123 -18.47 -8.66 10.77
C GLY A 123 -18.41 -7.39 9.92
N GLY A 124 -18.16 -7.52 8.62
CA GLY A 124 -18.19 -6.39 7.67
C GLY A 124 -16.92 -5.54 7.63
N GLY A 125 -15.76 -6.10 7.98
CA GLY A 125 -14.47 -5.51 7.67
C GLY A 125 -14.23 -5.39 6.16
N ALA A 126 -13.62 -4.31 5.68
CA ALA A 126 -13.35 -4.17 4.24
C ALA A 126 -11.91 -3.78 3.87
N ALA A 127 -11.00 -3.69 4.84
CA ALA A 127 -9.56 -3.73 4.61
C ALA A 127 -9.04 -5.10 4.16
N CYS A 128 -7.81 -5.11 3.64
CA CYS A 128 -7.13 -6.29 3.10
C CYS A 128 -6.51 -7.23 4.16
N LEU A 129 -7.02 -7.25 5.41
CA LEU A 129 -6.35 -7.92 6.53
C LEU A 129 -6.12 -9.42 6.35
N THR A 130 -6.87 -10.09 5.49
CA THR A 130 -6.71 -11.52 5.18
C THR A 130 -6.60 -11.77 3.68
N ALA A 131 -6.22 -10.74 2.90
CA ALA A 131 -6.26 -10.79 1.44
C ALA A 131 -5.36 -11.88 0.84
N TRP A 132 -4.28 -12.28 1.52
CA TRP A 132 -3.41 -13.36 1.05
C TRP A 132 -4.10 -14.74 1.01
N GLU A 133 -5.19 -14.94 1.75
CA GLU A 133 -5.89 -16.23 1.82
C GLU A 133 -6.90 -16.39 0.68
N THR A 134 -7.50 -15.28 0.24
CA THR A 134 -8.69 -15.32 -0.61
C THR A 134 -8.58 -14.49 -1.89
N LYS A 135 -7.63 -13.56 -2.00
CA LYS A 135 -7.52 -12.66 -3.15
C LYS A 135 -6.80 -13.36 -4.31
N LEU A 136 -7.58 -14.10 -5.09
CA LEU A 136 -7.14 -14.78 -6.32
C LEU A 136 -7.35 -13.96 -7.59
N LYS A 137 -8.07 -12.83 -7.49
CA LYS A 137 -8.37 -11.93 -8.60
C LYS A 137 -8.20 -10.48 -8.15
N GLY A 138 -7.84 -9.62 -9.09
CA GLY A 138 -7.77 -8.20 -8.83
C GLY A 138 -9.17 -7.57 -8.81
N GLU A 139 -9.29 -6.43 -8.14
CA GLU A 139 -10.56 -5.69 -8.11
C GLU A 139 -10.83 -4.93 -9.43
N VAL A 140 -9.77 -4.39 -10.01
CA VAL A 140 -9.73 -3.75 -11.34
C VAL A 140 -8.84 -4.57 -12.28
N GLY A 141 -9.41 -5.63 -12.87
CA GLY A 141 -8.67 -6.52 -13.78
C GLY A 141 -7.84 -7.62 -13.09
N PRO A 142 -7.01 -8.38 -13.84
CA PRO A 142 -6.21 -9.46 -13.28
C PRO A 142 -5.12 -8.95 -12.33
N LEU A 143 -4.68 -9.80 -11.40
CA LEU A 143 -3.47 -9.53 -10.60
C LEU A 143 -2.25 -9.65 -11.52
N ILE A 144 -1.43 -8.61 -11.58
CA ILE A 144 -0.20 -8.61 -12.35
C ILE A 144 0.94 -8.96 -11.39
N GLN A 145 1.62 -10.08 -11.66
CA GLN A 145 2.86 -10.41 -10.96
C GLN A 145 4.02 -9.75 -11.71
N THR A 146 4.70 -8.81 -11.07
CA THR A 146 5.97 -8.29 -11.59
C THR A 146 7.03 -9.35 -11.31
N PRO A 147 7.73 -9.87 -12.34
CA PRO A 147 8.88 -10.75 -12.12
C PRO A 147 9.89 -10.02 -11.24
N LEU A 148 10.43 -10.71 -10.23
CA LEU A 148 11.62 -10.22 -9.53
C LEU A 148 12.76 -10.32 -10.54
N GLU A 149 13.30 -9.18 -10.97
CA GLU A 149 14.53 -9.19 -11.75
C GLU A 149 15.62 -9.76 -10.83
N GLU A 150 16.06 -10.99 -11.12
CA GLU A 150 17.25 -11.55 -10.49
C GLU A 150 18.41 -10.63 -10.86
N GLU A 151 19.05 -10.02 -9.85
CA GLU A 151 20.28 -9.24 -10.04
C GLU A 151 21.27 -10.12 -10.79
N LYS A 152 21.52 -9.79 -12.08
CA LYS A 152 22.57 -10.42 -12.84
C LYS A 152 23.89 -9.93 -12.26
N GLU A 153 24.60 -10.81 -11.55
CA GLU A 153 26.01 -10.60 -11.25
C GLU A 153 26.76 -10.35 -12.57
N GLU A 154 27.11 -9.09 -12.84
CA GLU A 154 28.08 -8.73 -13.86
C GLU A 154 29.43 -9.30 -13.43
N LYS A 155 29.81 -10.45 -14.01
CA LYS A 155 31.20 -10.90 -13.98
C LYS A 155 31.98 -10.00 -14.94
N GLU A 156 32.76 -9.08 -14.38
CA GLU A 156 33.82 -8.38 -15.11
C GLU A 156 34.81 -9.42 -15.67
N GLU A 157 34.77 -9.65 -16.99
CA GLU A 157 35.86 -10.32 -17.71
C GLU A 157 37.04 -9.34 -17.81
N VAL A 158 38.06 -9.56 -16.97
CA VAL A 158 39.37 -8.92 -17.13
C VAL A 158 40.03 -9.49 -18.38
N GLN A 159 40.05 -8.72 -19.47
CA GLN A 159 40.85 -8.99 -20.65
C GLN A 159 42.34 -8.98 -20.29
N GLN A 160 42.96 -10.17 -20.23
CA GLN A 160 44.42 -10.30 -20.24
C GLN A 160 44.93 -9.98 -21.65
N GLY A 161 45.77 -8.96 -21.75
CA GLY A 161 46.42 -8.54 -23.00
C GLY A 161 47.39 -9.60 -23.50
N GLU A 162 47.19 -10.04 -24.75
CA GLU A 162 48.19 -10.80 -25.49
C GLU A 162 49.29 -9.86 -26.01
N GLU A 163 50.52 -10.19 -25.60
CA GLU A 163 51.77 -9.55 -25.97
C GLU A 163 52.14 -9.91 -27.42
N GLN A 164 52.15 -8.93 -28.34
CA GLN A 164 52.65 -9.12 -29.70
C GLN A 164 54.19 -9.07 -29.72
N VAL A 165 54.83 -10.21 -29.95
CA VAL A 165 56.26 -10.30 -30.29
C VAL A 165 56.42 -10.07 -31.79
N VAL A 166 57.04 -8.96 -32.17
CA VAL A 166 57.45 -8.67 -33.55
C VAL A 166 58.80 -9.35 -33.81
N VAL A 167 58.81 -10.33 -34.72
CA VAL A 167 60.04 -10.91 -35.27
C VAL A 167 60.41 -10.13 -36.54
N VAL A 168 61.52 -9.40 -36.50
CA VAL A 168 62.16 -8.82 -37.70
C VAL A 168 63.17 -9.84 -38.23
N VAL A 169 63.01 -10.23 -39.48
CA VAL A 169 63.95 -11.07 -40.24
C VAL A 169 64.86 -10.13 -41.03
N GLU A 170 66.17 -10.28 -40.87
CA GLU A 170 67.19 -9.89 -41.86
C GLU A 170 67.97 -11.14 -42.29
#